data_AF-H6N1E6-F1
#
_entry.id   AF-H6N1E6-F1
#
_cell.length_a   1.000
_cell.length_b   1.000
_cell.length_c   1.000
_cell.angle_alpha   90.00
_cell.angle_beta   90.00
_cell.angle_gamma   90.00
#
_symmetry.space_group_name_H-M   'P 1'
#
loop_
_entity.id
_entity.type
_entity.pdbx_description
1 polymer ?
#
loop_
_entity_poly.entity_id
_entity_poly.type
_entity_poly.pdbx_seq_one_letter_code
_entity_poly.pdbx_strand_id
1 'polypeptide(L)'
;MTVAADLDRLQSLGGELHGLAGEAMMLPATSGQDAVSAARPGLVMAVDEALDIAHAVVSGVLIPGIRERLSETGDVMINVAQRFEVSDDQNAEQIAALYTAATGEWDVTDPA
;
A
#
# COMPACT_ATOMS: atom_id res chain seq x y z
N MET A 1 10.65 -14.65 20.49
CA MET A 1 9.70 -14.58 19.38
C MET A 1 8.94 -15.89 19.37
N THR A 2 7.61 -15.87 19.40
CA THR A 2 6.75 -17.07 19.42
C THR A 2 5.76 -16.98 18.27
N VAL A 3 5.34 -18.11 17.73
CA VAL A 3 4.37 -18.16 16.61
C VAL A 3 3.13 -17.32 16.92
N ALA A 4 2.56 -17.45 18.12
CA ALA A 4 1.41 -16.64 18.53
C ALA A 4 1.68 -15.12 18.47
N ALA A 5 2.85 -14.67 18.95
CA ALA A 5 3.21 -13.25 18.89
C ALA A 5 3.42 -12.76 17.45
N ASP A 6 3.89 -13.63 16.56
CA ASP A 6 4.09 -13.31 15.14
C ASP A 6 2.75 -13.24 14.39
N LEU A 7 1.78 -14.11 14.74
CA LEU A 7 0.42 -14.07 14.18
C LEU A 7 -0.35 -12.82 14.62
N ASP A 8 -0.26 -12.44 15.90
CA ASP A 8 -0.83 -11.20 16.41
C ASP A 8 -0.25 -9.98 15.68
N ARG A 9 1.06 -10.01 15.40
CA ARG A 9 1.74 -8.95 14.65
C ARG A 9 1.25 -8.87 13.20
N LEU A 10 1.03 -10.00 12.53
CA LEU A 10 0.47 -10.02 11.17
C LEU A 10 -0.95 -9.46 11.13
N GLN A 11 -1.80 -9.78 12.10
CA GLN A 11 -3.14 -9.19 12.19
C GLN A 11 -3.09 -7.68 12.39
N SER A 12 -2.21 -7.21 13.29
CA SER A 12 -2.02 -5.78 13.54
C SER A 12 -1.55 -5.04 12.28
N LEU A 13 -0.51 -5.55 11.61
CA LEU A 13 0.02 -4.95 10.40
C LEU A 13 -1.01 -4.95 9.26
N GLY A 14 -1.79 -6.03 9.11
CA GLY A 14 -2.86 -6.05 8.11
C GLY A 14 -3.92 -4.98 8.36
N GLY A 15 -4.29 -4.75 9.63
CA GLY A 15 -5.16 -3.64 10.03
C GLY A 15 -4.57 -2.27 9.72
N GLU A 16 -3.28 -2.06 10.00
CA GLU A 16 -2.56 -0.82 9.67
C GLU A 16 -2.55 -0.55 8.16
N LEU A 17 -2.32 -1.57 7.33
CA LEU A 17 -2.35 -1.42 5.88
C LEU A 17 -3.73 -1.04 5.35
N HIS A 18 -4.82 -1.57 5.92
CA HIS A 18 -6.17 -1.09 5.58
C HIS A 18 -6.40 0.37 6.01
N GLY A 19 -5.87 0.77 7.17
CA GLY A 19 -5.88 2.16 7.61
C GLY A 19 -5.18 3.07 6.60
N LEU A 20 -3.96 2.72 6.21
CA LEU A 20 -3.18 3.43 5.20
C LEU A 20 -3.86 3.45 3.83
N ALA A 21 -4.54 2.37 3.44
CA ALA A 21 -5.33 2.34 2.20
C ALA A 21 -6.50 3.35 2.25
N GLY A 22 -7.14 3.49 3.41
CA GLY A 22 -8.15 4.51 3.65
C GLY A 22 -7.58 5.93 3.60
N GLU A 23 -6.42 6.15 4.22
CA GLU A 23 -5.72 7.44 4.19
C GLU A 23 -5.25 7.82 2.79
N ALA A 24 -4.79 6.85 1.98
CA ALA A 24 -4.37 7.08 0.60
C ALA A 24 -5.49 7.70 -0.25
N MET A 25 -6.75 7.31 -0.04
CA MET A 25 -7.92 7.89 -0.71
C MET A 25 -8.19 9.34 -0.32
N MET A 26 -7.68 9.77 0.84
CA MET A 26 -7.82 11.13 1.35
C MET A 26 -6.66 12.03 0.92
N LEU A 27 -5.64 11.47 0.24
CA LEU A 27 -4.52 12.25 -0.25
C LEU A 27 -5.06 13.29 -1.23
N PRO A 28 -4.79 14.58 -0.99
CA PRO A 28 -5.19 15.61 -1.91
C PRO A 28 -4.35 15.44 -3.18
N ALA A 29 -4.99 14.95 -4.24
CA ALA A 29 -4.47 15.16 -5.58
C ALA A 29 -4.70 16.63 -5.92
N THR A 30 -3.89 17.53 -5.37
CA THR A 30 -3.93 18.91 -5.83
C THR A 30 -3.51 18.90 -7.30
N SER A 31 -4.32 19.51 -8.17
CA SER A 31 -3.82 19.88 -9.48
C SER A 31 -2.66 20.83 -9.22
N GLY A 32 -1.43 20.45 -9.62
CA GLY A 32 -0.28 21.35 -9.52
C GLY A 32 -0.55 22.68 -10.25
N GLN A 33 -1.54 22.68 -11.14
CA GLN A 33 -2.17 23.80 -11.80
C GLN A 33 -2.56 24.95 -10.86
N ASP A 34 -3.21 24.70 -9.72
CA ASP A 34 -3.65 25.78 -8.82
C ASP A 34 -2.45 26.49 -8.16
N ALA A 35 -1.49 25.70 -7.67
CA ALA A 35 -0.28 26.23 -7.03
C ALA A 35 0.63 26.95 -8.02
N VAL A 36 0.77 26.41 -9.24
CA VAL A 36 1.63 26.95 -10.29
C VAL A 36 1.00 28.19 -10.95
N SER A 37 -0.30 28.17 -11.22
CA SER A 37 -1.04 29.32 -11.77
C SER A 37 -1.01 30.53 -10.83
N ALA A 38 -1.13 30.29 -9.52
CA ALA A 38 -0.98 31.33 -8.50
C ALA A 38 0.46 31.88 -8.40
N ALA A 39 1.46 31.01 -8.58
CA ALA A 39 2.87 31.40 -8.47
C ALA A 39 3.42 32.08 -9.73
N ARG A 40 2.86 31.81 -10.91
CA ARG A 40 3.39 32.27 -12.20
C ARG A 40 2.27 32.56 -13.22
N PRO A 41 1.59 33.71 -13.12
CA PRO A 41 0.65 34.14 -14.14
C PRO A 41 1.37 34.29 -15.50
N GLY A 42 0.89 33.58 -16.52
CA GLY A 42 1.45 33.62 -17.88
C GLY A 42 2.30 32.41 -18.30
N LEU A 43 2.18 31.27 -17.60
CA LEU A 43 2.83 30.02 -17.98
C LEU A 43 2.37 29.54 -19.38
N VAL A 44 3.29 28.88 -20.10
CA VAL A 44 3.04 28.35 -21.45
C VAL A 44 2.07 27.17 -21.37
N MET A 45 1.08 27.09 -22.28
CA MET A 45 0.07 26.01 -22.36
C MET A 45 0.64 24.59 -22.20
N ALA A 46 1.88 24.34 -22.65
CA ALA A 46 2.53 23.04 -22.51
C ALA A 46 2.79 22.62 -21.06
N VAL A 47 3.04 23.59 -20.15
CA VAL A 47 3.22 23.29 -18.73
C VAL A 47 1.88 23.02 -18.05
N ASP A 48 0.83 23.70 -18.49
CA ASP A 48 -0.54 23.48 -18.02
C ASP A 48 -0.99 22.04 -18.31
N GLU A 49 -0.84 21.62 -19.57
CA GLU A 49 -1.13 20.24 -19.99
C GLU A 49 -0.28 19.20 -19.22
N ALA A 50 1.00 19.49 -18.97
CA ALA A 50 1.85 18.58 -18.20
C ALA A 50 1.38 18.43 -16.73
N LEU A 51 0.84 19.49 -16.13
CA LEU A 51 0.27 19.45 -14.77
C LEU A 51 -1.05 18.67 -14.74
N ASP A 52 -1.87 18.78 -15.78
CA ASP A 52 -3.12 18.02 -15.91
C ASP A 52 -2.85 16.53 -16.10
N ILE A 53 -1.88 16.17 -16.94
CA ILE A 53 -1.44 14.77 -17.08
C ILE A 53 -0.91 14.23 -15.74
N ALA A 54 -0.06 15.00 -15.05
CA ALA A 54 0.48 14.59 -13.76
C ALA A 54 -0.63 14.38 -12.72
N HIS A 55 -1.59 15.31 -12.66
CA HIS A 55 -2.75 15.18 -11.79
C HIS A 55 -3.57 13.94 -12.14
N ALA A 56 -3.90 13.72 -13.41
CA ALA A 56 -4.68 12.57 -13.86
C ALA A 56 -3.99 11.23 -13.56
N VAL A 57 -2.67 11.15 -13.70
CA VAL A 57 -1.90 9.96 -13.33
C VAL A 57 -1.93 9.73 -11.82
N VAL A 58 -1.72 10.78 -11.01
CA VAL A 58 -1.73 10.66 -9.55
C VAL A 58 -3.10 10.28 -9.01
N SER A 59 -4.15 11.00 -9.42
CA SER A 59 -5.52 10.80 -8.91
C SER A 59 -6.22 9.59 -9.51
N GLY A 60 -5.99 9.33 -10.81
CA GLY A 60 -6.69 8.29 -11.56
C GLY A 60 -6.02 6.92 -11.52
N VAL A 61 -4.70 6.86 -11.28
CA VAL A 61 -3.94 5.60 -11.35
C VAL A 61 -3.19 5.32 -10.06
N LEU A 62 -2.35 6.24 -9.59
CA LEU A 62 -1.44 5.96 -8.48
C LEU A 62 -2.17 5.84 -7.14
N ILE A 63 -3.03 6.79 -6.78
CA ILE A 63 -3.79 6.74 -5.52
C ILE A 63 -4.67 5.47 -5.46
N PRO A 64 -5.50 5.15 -6.48
CA PRO A 64 -6.27 3.91 -6.50
C PRO A 64 -5.39 2.66 -6.43
N GLY A 65 -4.29 2.61 -7.19
CA GLY A 65 -3.40 1.46 -7.21
C GLY A 65 -2.70 1.22 -5.86
N ILE A 66 -2.25 2.28 -5.18
CA ILE A 66 -1.67 2.18 -3.83
C ILE A 66 -2.71 1.66 -2.84
N ARG A 67 -3.95 2.18 -2.88
CA ARG A 67 -5.04 1.69 -2.04
C ARG A 67 -5.28 0.20 -2.25
N GLU A 68 -5.40 -0.23 -3.51
CA GLU A 68 -5.66 -1.63 -3.86
C GLU A 68 -4.54 -2.53 -3.33
N ARG A 69 -3.28 -2.19 -3.63
CA ARG A 69 -2.12 -2.95 -3.14
C ARG A 69 -2.01 -3.01 -1.62
N LEU A 70 -2.26 -1.91 -0.91
CA LEU A 70 -2.26 -1.88 0.55
C LEU A 70 -3.40 -2.75 1.12
N SER A 71 -4.59 -2.67 0.53
CA SER A 71 -5.75 -3.46 0.97
C SER A 71 -5.51 -4.96 0.74
N GLU A 72 -5.04 -5.34 -0.46
CA GLU A 72 -4.73 -6.73 -0.80
C GLU A 72 -3.62 -7.30 0.09
N THR A 73 -2.58 -6.52 0.37
CA THR A 73 -1.50 -6.95 1.26
C THR A 73 -2.03 -7.15 2.69
N GLY A 74 -2.90 -6.24 3.16
CA GLY A 74 -3.56 -6.36 4.47
C GLY A 74 -4.44 -7.60 4.57
N ASP A 75 -5.24 -7.87 3.54
CA ASP A 75 -6.05 -9.07 3.44
C ASP A 75 -5.18 -10.34 3.49
N VAL A 76 -4.06 -10.36 2.79
CA VAL A 76 -3.13 -11.51 2.79
C VAL A 76 -2.52 -11.71 4.18
N MET A 77 -2.07 -10.66 4.86
CA MET A 77 -1.53 -10.73 6.22
C MET A 77 -2.54 -11.32 7.22
N ILE A 78 -3.78 -10.83 7.19
CA ILE A 78 -4.86 -11.30 8.08
C ILE A 78 -5.21 -12.76 7.76
N ASN A 79 -5.34 -13.10 6.47
CA ASN A 79 -5.66 -14.47 6.06
C ASN A 79 -4.56 -15.47 6.45
N VAL A 80 -3.29 -15.08 6.34
CA VAL A 80 -2.16 -15.92 6.76
C VAL A 80 -2.18 -16.14 8.27
N ALA A 81 -2.42 -15.09 9.05
CA ALA A 81 -2.53 -15.22 10.49
C ALA A 81 -3.64 -16.20 10.90
N GLN A 82 -4.83 -16.06 10.30
CA GLN A 82 -5.97 -16.93 10.55
C GLN A 82 -5.73 -18.38 10.12
N ARG A 83 -5.05 -18.59 8.98
CA ARG A 83 -4.75 -19.95 8.49
C ARG A 83 -3.75 -20.67 9.38
N PHE A 84 -2.73 -19.97 9.86
CA PHE A 84 -1.74 -20.54 10.77
C PHE A 84 -2.33 -20.90 12.13
N GLU A 85 -3.24 -20.08 12.67
CA GLU A 85 -3.90 -20.34 13.96
C GLU A 85 -4.70 -21.65 13.96
N VAL A 86 -5.19 -22.07 12.79
CA VAL A 86 -6.03 -23.27 12.61
C VAL A 86 -5.26 -24.43 11.94
N SER A 87 -4.00 -24.24 11.53
CA SER A 87 -3.21 -25.27 10.85
C SER A 87 -2.25 -25.99 11.78
N ASP A 88 -2.09 -27.30 11.57
CA ASP A 88 -0.95 -28.04 12.13
C ASP A 88 0.37 -27.59 11.47
N ASP A 89 1.48 -27.63 12.21
CA ASP A 89 2.83 -27.15 11.83
C ASP A 89 3.30 -27.60 10.43
N GLN A 90 2.75 -28.69 9.89
CA GLN A 90 3.11 -29.24 8.58
C GLN A 90 2.77 -28.31 7.39
N ASN A 91 1.84 -27.37 7.56
CA ASN A 91 1.43 -26.46 6.48
C ASN A 91 2.14 -25.08 6.53
N ALA A 92 3.00 -24.87 7.53
CA ALA A 92 3.65 -23.58 7.78
C ALA A 92 4.46 -23.07 6.58
N GLU A 93 5.30 -23.93 6.00
CA GLU A 93 6.13 -23.56 4.84
C GLU A 93 5.28 -23.18 3.62
N GLN A 94 4.17 -23.87 3.39
CA GLN A 94 3.29 -23.59 2.27
C GLN A 94 2.57 -22.24 2.44
N ILE A 95 2.15 -21.91 3.68
CA ILE A 95 1.51 -20.63 3.97
C ILE A 95 2.53 -19.49 3.86
N ALA A 96 3.77 -19.68 4.34
CA ALA A 96 4.84 -18.70 4.18
C ALA A 96 5.17 -18.43 2.70
N ALA A 97 5.27 -19.48 1.88
CA ALA A 97 5.50 -19.35 0.45
C ALA A 97 4.35 -18.59 -0.25
N LEU A 98 3.09 -18.87 0.13
CA LEU A 98 1.92 -18.16 -0.40
C LEU A 98 1.94 -16.68 -0.01
N TYR A 99 2.32 -16.38 1.23
CA TYR A 99 2.47 -15.01 1.73
C TYR A 99 3.48 -14.22 0.90
N THR A 100 4.71 -14.74 0.75
CA THR A 100 5.77 -14.09 -0.03
C THR A 100 5.39 -13.96 -1.51
N ALA A 101 4.73 -14.96 -2.09
CA ALA A 101 4.28 -14.87 -3.48
C ALA A 101 3.22 -13.77 -3.71
N ALA A 102 2.36 -13.53 -2.71
CA ALA A 102 1.26 -12.56 -2.82
C ALA A 102 1.69 -11.13 -2.46
N THR A 103 2.57 -10.97 -1.47
CA THR A 103 3.00 -9.66 -0.97
C THR A 103 4.33 -9.19 -1.56
N GLY A 104 5.09 -10.08 -2.20
CA GLY A 104 6.45 -9.84 -2.67
C GLY A 104 7.51 -10.19 -1.63
N GLU A 105 8.79 -10.06 -1.98
CA GLU A 105 9.88 -10.10 -1.00
C GLU A 105 9.92 -8.77 -0.24
N TRP A 106 9.51 -8.81 1.02
CA TRP A 106 9.75 -7.72 1.96
C TRP A 106 11.11 -7.99 2.59
N ASP A 107 12.18 -7.55 1.92
CA ASP A 107 13.53 -7.62 2.50
C ASP A 107 13.60 -6.68 3.70
N VAL A 108 13.33 -7.22 4.88
CA VAL A 108 13.61 -6.54 6.14
C VAL A 108 15.10 -6.74 6.40
N THR A 109 15.92 -5.86 5.85
CA THR A 109 17.28 -5.73 6.35
C THR A 109 17.16 -5.26 7.80
N ASP A 110 17.42 -6.15 8.75
CA ASP A 110 17.46 -5.80 10.17
C ASP A 110 18.44 -4.64 10.33
N PRO A 111 18.06 -3.51 10.97
CA PRO A 111 19.04 -2.49 11.30
C PRO A 111 20.07 -3.12 12.25
N ALA A 112 21.33 -3.12 11.80
CA ALA A 112 22.49 -3.67 12.51
C ALA A 112 22.67 -3.10 13.92
#